data_AF-A0A0P6Z0T6-F1
#
_entry.id   AF-A0A0P6Z0T6-F1
#
_cell.length_a   1.000
_cell.length_b   1.000
_cell.length_c   1.000
_cell.angle_alpha   90.00
_cell.angle_beta   90.00
_cell.angle_gamma   90.00
#
_symmetry.space_group_name_H-M   'P 1'
#
loop_
_entity.id
_entity.type
_entity.pdbx_description
1 polymer ?
#
loop_
_entity_poly.entity_id
_entity_poly.type
_entity_poly.pdbx_seq_one_letter_code
_entity_poly.pdbx_strand_id
1 'polypeptide(L)'
;MALATFRLNFLPRLRDGRQIRRYRHHLLEGETLVGSQPLLPHLQRLPLQFQQVEGGPSMTLRDALRETPRLALIEPGSRSLAMRQLCLQWARGAQLPTAYVPLLYRVQQAADRSIQPLQLLHQQMEQLGFAINELVVKRGLAAGVWLLLIEGWDQLKPNEQQRWSAWIGTWLERYPALSMMLATSKPQTIPDQFALWHSVQWRG
;
A
#
# COMPACT_ATOMS: atom_id res chain seq x y z
N MET A 1 -14.62 -13.77 -19.76
CA MET A 1 -15.38 -14.23 -18.57
C MET A 1 -14.62 -15.18 -17.63
N ALA A 2 -13.42 -15.67 -17.95
CA ALA A 2 -12.69 -16.63 -17.10
C ALA A 2 -12.00 -16.05 -15.83
N LEU A 3 -11.74 -14.73 -15.79
CA LEU A 3 -11.08 -14.06 -14.66
C LEU A 3 -11.95 -13.94 -13.40
N ALA A 4 -13.28 -13.86 -13.55
CA ALA A 4 -14.21 -13.75 -12.43
C ALA A 4 -14.33 -15.08 -11.64
N THR A 5 -14.37 -16.20 -12.35
CA THR A 5 -14.43 -17.55 -11.76
C THR A 5 -13.10 -17.95 -11.10
N PHE A 6 -11.96 -17.47 -11.63
CA PHE A 6 -10.64 -17.71 -11.05
C PHE A 6 -10.43 -16.99 -9.71
N ARG A 7 -11.03 -15.80 -9.53
CA ARG A 7 -11.07 -15.08 -8.24
C ARG A 7 -11.86 -15.82 -7.15
N LEU A 8 -12.83 -16.65 -7.50
CA LEU A 8 -13.70 -17.30 -6.51
C LEU A 8 -13.12 -18.61 -5.97
N ASN A 9 -12.36 -19.37 -6.77
CA ASN A 9 -11.99 -20.75 -6.39
C ASN A 9 -10.58 -20.93 -5.81
N PHE A 10 -9.63 -20.01 -6.05
CA PHE A 10 -8.24 -20.16 -5.57
C PHE A 10 -7.79 -19.14 -4.50
N LEU A 11 -8.61 -18.10 -4.26
CA LEU A 11 -8.39 -17.14 -3.17
C LEU A 11 -8.69 -17.61 -1.74
N PRO A 12 -9.36 -18.76 -1.44
CA PRO A 12 -9.63 -19.16 -0.05
C PRO A 12 -8.37 -19.33 0.81
N ARG A 13 -7.21 -19.65 0.23
CA ARG A 13 -5.95 -19.80 0.98
C ARG A 13 -5.25 -18.47 1.28
N LEU A 14 -5.49 -17.44 0.46
CA LEU A 14 -5.10 -16.05 0.75
C LEU A 14 -6.08 -15.37 1.71
N ARG A 15 -7.31 -15.88 1.74
CA ARG A 15 -8.40 -15.48 2.63
C ARG A 15 -8.65 -16.52 3.71
N ASP A 16 -7.61 -17.12 4.29
CA ASP A 16 -7.82 -17.77 5.59
C ASP A 16 -8.31 -16.67 6.54
N GLY A 17 -9.60 -16.71 6.88
CA GLY A 17 -10.23 -15.72 7.73
C GLY A 17 -9.53 -15.62 9.10
N ARG A 18 -8.78 -16.63 9.51
CA ARG A 18 -7.91 -16.55 10.71
C ARG A 18 -6.69 -15.67 10.45
N GLN A 19 -5.98 -15.82 9.33
CA GLN A 19 -4.82 -14.99 8.98
C GLN A 19 -5.22 -13.53 8.78
N ILE A 20 -6.31 -13.26 8.04
CA ILE A 20 -6.82 -11.90 7.87
C ILE A 20 -7.20 -11.29 9.22
N ARG A 21 -7.89 -12.03 10.11
CA ARG A 21 -8.22 -11.53 11.45
C ARG A 21 -6.99 -11.24 12.30
N ARG A 22 -5.98 -12.12 12.26
CA ARG A 22 -4.69 -11.90 12.94
C ARG A 22 -3.99 -10.65 12.43
N TYR A 23 -3.94 -10.45 11.12
CA TYR A 23 -3.33 -9.26 10.54
C TYR A 23 -4.09 -7.98 10.89
N ARG A 24 -5.43 -8.01 10.88
CA ARG A 24 -6.26 -6.89 11.37
C ARG A 24 -5.95 -6.58 12.83
N HIS A 25 -5.84 -7.60 13.68
CA HIS A 25 -5.47 -7.43 15.08
C HIS A 25 -4.07 -6.80 15.21
N HIS A 26 -3.09 -7.31 14.47
CA HIS A 26 -1.73 -6.78 14.45
C HIS A 26 -1.69 -5.30 14.03
N LEU A 27 -2.46 -4.89 13.02
CA LEU A 27 -2.55 -3.48 12.61
C LEU A 27 -3.15 -2.60 13.72
N LEU A 28 -4.15 -3.11 14.44
CA LEU A 28 -4.80 -2.39 15.55
C LEU A 28 -3.92 -2.36 16.81
N GLU A 29 -3.14 -3.40 17.08
CA GLU A 29 -2.14 -3.42 18.16
C GLU A 29 -0.96 -2.49 17.84
N GLY A 30 -0.48 -2.47 16.59
CA GLY A 30 0.58 -1.58 16.13
C GLY A 30 0.23 -0.09 16.24
N GLU A 31 -1.06 0.24 16.29
CA GLU A 31 -1.59 1.58 16.62
C GLU A 31 -1.11 2.08 17.99
N THR A 32 -0.79 1.17 18.91
CA THR A 32 -0.39 1.47 20.28
C THR A 32 1.13 1.55 20.49
N LEU A 33 1.96 1.07 19.55
CA LEU A 33 3.38 0.73 19.81
C LEU A 33 4.43 1.45 18.95
N VAL A 34 4.07 2.34 18.01
CA VAL A 34 5.06 3.00 17.14
C VAL A 34 5.05 4.53 17.26
N GLY A 35 6.01 5.06 18.04
CA GLY A 35 6.68 6.34 17.77
C GLY A 35 5.87 7.64 17.92
N SER A 36 5.89 8.17 19.15
CA SER A 36 5.85 9.58 19.56
C SER A 36 4.61 10.46 19.31
N GLN A 37 3.48 9.92 18.89
CA GLN A 37 2.16 10.49 19.26
C GLN A 37 1.06 9.47 18.93
N PRO A 38 0.23 9.05 19.90
CA PRO A 38 -1.02 8.39 19.56
C PRO A 38 -1.75 9.30 18.59
N LEU A 39 -2.09 8.80 17.40
CA LEU A 39 -2.93 9.56 16.48
C LEU A 39 -4.18 9.94 17.24
N LEU A 40 -4.38 11.24 17.45
CA LEU A 40 -5.54 11.71 18.20
C LEU A 40 -6.78 11.03 17.61
N PRO A 41 -7.63 10.38 18.43
CA PRO A 41 -8.70 9.50 17.92
C PRO A 41 -9.61 10.17 16.88
N HIS A 42 -9.74 11.49 16.95
CA HIS A 42 -10.49 12.30 16.00
C HIS A 42 -9.79 12.44 14.64
N LEU A 43 -8.46 12.60 14.59
CA LEU A 43 -7.71 12.72 13.34
C LEU A 43 -7.80 11.44 12.51
N GLN A 44 -7.89 10.27 13.14
CA GLN A 44 -8.04 8.98 12.45
C GLN A 44 -9.35 8.83 11.67
N ARG A 45 -10.36 9.62 12.04
CA ARG A 45 -11.70 9.57 11.44
C ARG A 45 -11.94 10.70 10.43
N LEU A 46 -11.04 11.68 10.37
CA LEU A 46 -11.16 12.75 9.39
C LEU A 46 -10.90 12.18 8.00
N PRO A 47 -11.86 12.31 7.06
CA PRO A 47 -11.63 11.89 5.68
C PRO A 47 -10.63 12.87 5.06
N LEU A 48 -9.36 12.48 5.05
CA LEU A 48 -8.34 13.22 4.32
C LEU A 48 -8.70 13.23 2.84
N GLN A 49 -8.74 14.44 2.30
CA GLN A 49 -9.08 14.73 0.92
C GLN A 49 -7.82 14.88 0.10
N PHE A 50 -7.85 14.36 -1.11
CA PHE A 50 -6.74 14.36 -2.05
C PHE A 50 -7.23 14.75 -3.44
N GLN A 51 -6.36 15.39 -4.20
CA GLN A 51 -6.61 15.82 -5.56
C GLN A 51 -5.43 15.40 -6.45
N GLN A 52 -5.73 14.98 -7.67
CA GLN A 52 -4.71 14.66 -8.66
C GLN A 52 -4.00 15.95 -9.11
N VAL A 53 -2.68 15.88 -9.27
CA VAL A 53 -1.84 17.03 -9.66
C VAL A 53 -2.22 17.58 -11.04
N GLU A 54 -2.65 16.70 -11.95
CA GLU A 54 -3.13 17.08 -13.29
C GLU A 54 -4.48 17.82 -13.27
N GLY A 55 -5.10 17.96 -12.11
CA GLY A 55 -6.45 18.51 -11.93
C GLY A 55 -7.50 17.42 -11.78
N GLY A 56 -8.65 17.78 -11.19
CA GLY A 56 -9.74 16.84 -10.92
C GLY A 56 -10.49 17.16 -9.63
N PRO A 57 -11.57 16.42 -9.31
CA PRO A 57 -12.29 16.61 -8.06
C PRO A 57 -11.45 16.15 -6.85
N SER A 58 -11.66 16.81 -5.72
CA SER A 58 -11.16 16.36 -4.43
C SER A 58 -11.91 15.10 -3.99
N MET A 59 -11.20 14.07 -3.55
CA MET A 59 -11.79 12.83 -3.06
C MET A 59 -10.97 12.15 -1.96
N THR A 60 -11.55 11.16 -1.28
CA THR A 60 -10.81 10.39 -0.27
C THR A 60 -9.79 9.45 -0.94
N LEU A 61 -8.74 9.01 -0.23
CA LEU A 61 -7.79 8.01 -0.76
C LEU A 61 -8.47 6.74 -1.26
N ARG A 62 -9.56 6.34 -0.59
CA ARG A 62 -10.35 5.18 -0.99
C ARG A 62 -10.95 5.40 -2.38
N ASP A 63 -11.51 6.57 -2.64
CA ASP A 63 -12.14 6.87 -3.92
C ASP A 63 -11.07 7.07 -5.01
N ALA A 64 -9.95 7.72 -4.67
CA ALA A 64 -8.79 7.85 -5.56
C ALA A 64 -8.23 6.49 -6.00
N LEU A 65 -8.17 5.50 -5.08
CA LEU A 65 -7.77 4.12 -5.38
C LEU A 65 -8.74 3.37 -6.30
N ARG A 66 -10.00 3.80 -6.37
CA ARG A 66 -10.98 3.22 -7.28
C ARG A 66 -10.70 3.65 -8.72
N GLU A 67 -10.32 4.91 -8.90
CA GLU A 67 -10.04 5.50 -10.21
C GLU A 67 -8.62 5.18 -10.68
N THR A 68 -7.66 5.26 -9.75
CA THR A 68 -6.24 5.08 -10.02
C THR A 68 -5.65 4.00 -9.10
N PRO A 69 -5.44 2.77 -9.59
CA PRO A 69 -4.91 1.68 -8.76
C PRO A 69 -3.44 1.91 -8.35
N ARG A 70 -2.76 2.87 -8.98
CA ARG A 70 -1.35 3.21 -8.78
C ARG A 70 -1.25 4.70 -8.51
N LEU A 71 -0.99 5.08 -7.26
CA LEU A 71 -1.00 6.48 -6.86
C LEU A 71 0.19 6.85 -5.99
N ALA A 72 0.74 8.05 -6.22
CA ALA A 72 1.86 8.58 -5.46
C ALA A 72 1.43 9.86 -4.75
N LEU A 73 1.53 9.85 -3.42
CA LEU A 73 1.26 10.99 -2.56
C LEU A 73 2.52 11.86 -2.47
N ILE A 74 2.46 13.08 -3.00
CA ILE A 74 3.66 13.90 -3.21
C ILE A 74 4.01 14.90 -2.09
N GLU A 75 3.16 15.07 -1.07
CA GLU A 75 3.28 16.19 -0.12
C GLU A 75 3.97 15.86 1.22
N PRO A 76 4.73 16.78 1.84
CA PRO A 76 5.29 16.58 3.17
C PRO A 76 4.20 16.52 4.26
N GLY A 77 4.41 15.68 5.30
CA GLY A 77 3.64 15.71 6.56
C GLY A 77 2.52 14.67 6.71
N SER A 78 1.61 14.51 5.75
CA SER A 78 0.35 13.75 5.92
C SER A 78 0.31 12.36 5.24
N ARG A 79 1.30 12.01 4.41
CA ARG A 79 1.27 10.80 3.55
C ARG A 79 1.25 9.48 4.32
N SER A 80 2.21 9.30 5.25
CA SER A 80 2.30 8.11 6.10
C SER A 80 1.07 7.98 7.00
N LEU A 81 0.56 9.11 7.50
CA LEU A 81 -0.68 9.14 8.26
C LEU A 81 -1.86 8.62 7.42
N ALA A 82 -2.01 9.12 6.19
CA ALA A 82 -3.12 8.74 5.32
C ALA A 82 -3.09 7.25 4.93
N MET A 83 -1.90 6.71 4.62
CA MET A 83 -1.72 5.27 4.39
C MET A 83 -2.09 4.42 5.60
N ARG A 84 -1.67 4.84 6.81
CA ARG A 84 -1.99 4.13 8.05
C ARG A 84 -3.48 4.22 8.38
N GLN A 85 -4.11 5.37 8.18
CA GLN A 85 -5.56 5.53 8.33
C GLN A 85 -6.31 4.56 7.44
N LEU A 86 -5.89 4.39 6.18
CA LEU A 86 -6.48 3.42 5.27
C LEU A 86 -6.38 1.99 5.81
N CYS A 87 -5.20 1.59 6.31
CA CYS A 87 -4.99 0.28 6.95
C CYS A 87 -5.90 0.08 8.17
N LEU A 88 -5.98 1.07 9.05
CA LEU A 88 -6.79 1.00 10.28
C LEU A 88 -8.28 0.96 9.97
N GLN A 89 -8.75 1.76 9.01
CA GLN A 89 -10.13 1.73 8.53
C GLN A 89 -10.47 0.33 8.00
N TRP A 90 -9.61 -0.25 7.14
CA TRP A 90 -9.78 -1.61 6.65
C TRP A 90 -9.77 -2.65 7.79
N ALA A 91 -8.89 -2.49 8.78
CA ALA A 91 -8.81 -3.39 9.92
C ALA A 91 -10.08 -3.35 10.79
N ARG A 92 -10.71 -2.18 10.90
CA ARG A 92 -12.01 -1.94 11.55
C ARG A 92 -13.21 -2.36 10.69
N GLY A 93 -12.98 -2.89 9.48
CA GLY A 93 -14.02 -3.43 8.61
C GLY A 93 -14.52 -2.50 7.52
N ALA A 94 -13.90 -1.33 7.31
CA ALA A 94 -14.21 -0.48 6.17
C ALA A 94 -13.94 -1.23 4.86
N GLN A 95 -14.87 -1.12 3.92
CA GLN A 95 -14.70 -1.68 2.58
C GLN A 95 -13.80 -0.76 1.75
N LEU A 96 -12.80 -1.37 1.10
CA LEU A 96 -11.99 -0.74 0.06
C LEU A 96 -12.67 -0.96 -1.32
N PRO A 97 -12.31 -0.18 -2.36
CA PRO A 97 -12.99 -0.20 -3.66
C PRO A 97 -12.99 -1.57 -4.32
N THR A 98 -11.95 -2.36 -4.06
CA THR A 98 -11.93 -3.79 -4.29
C THR A 98 -11.63 -4.49 -2.97
N ALA A 99 -11.74 -5.82 -2.94
CA ALA A 99 -11.38 -6.62 -1.78
C ALA A 99 -9.85 -6.70 -1.56
N TYR A 100 -9.19 -5.54 -1.59
CA TYR A 100 -7.79 -5.38 -1.28
C TYR A 100 -7.49 -5.84 0.15
N VAL A 101 -6.30 -6.39 0.32
CA VAL A 101 -5.62 -6.50 1.61
C VAL A 101 -4.47 -5.48 1.58
N PRO A 102 -4.54 -4.40 2.39
CA PRO A 102 -3.48 -3.40 2.41
C PRO A 102 -2.25 -3.94 3.13
N LEU A 103 -1.09 -3.88 2.50
CA LEU A 103 0.20 -4.26 3.07
C LEU A 103 1.08 -3.02 3.18
N LEU A 104 1.36 -2.60 4.42
CA LEU A 104 2.23 -1.46 4.68
C LEU A 104 3.69 -1.89 4.64
N TYR A 105 4.39 -1.60 3.54
CA TYR A 105 5.82 -1.80 3.37
C TYR A 105 6.58 -0.54 3.74
N ARG A 106 7.37 -0.58 4.82
CA ARG A 106 8.33 0.47 5.13
C ARG A 106 9.65 0.15 4.48
N VAL A 107 10.09 1.00 3.56
CA VAL A 107 11.38 0.82 2.95
C VAL A 107 12.48 1.00 4.00
N GLN A 108 13.34 0.00 4.12
CA GLN A 108 14.50 0.03 4.99
C GLN A 108 15.76 0.33 4.15
N GLN A 109 16.67 1.14 4.72
CA GLN A 109 17.90 1.60 4.07
C GLN A 109 18.93 0.48 3.78
N ALA A 110 18.72 -0.75 4.27
CA ALA A 110 19.74 -1.81 4.26
C ALA A 110 19.23 -3.16 3.71
N ALA A 111 18.34 -3.16 2.71
CA ALA A 111 18.06 -4.41 1.99
C ALA A 111 19.33 -4.84 1.22
N ASP A 112 19.88 -5.99 1.62
CA ASP A 112 21.08 -6.56 0.98
C ASP A 112 20.94 -6.56 -0.55
N ARG A 113 22.04 -6.23 -1.24
CA ARG A 113 22.05 -6.04 -2.70
C ARG A 113 21.66 -7.30 -3.47
N SER A 114 21.79 -8.45 -2.82
CA SER A 114 21.47 -9.77 -3.33
C SER A 114 19.98 -10.12 -3.26
N ILE A 115 19.19 -9.49 -2.37
CA ILE A 115 17.83 -9.95 -2.10
C ILE A 115 16.89 -9.53 -3.23
N GLN A 116 16.15 -10.50 -3.74
CA GLN A 116 15.14 -10.26 -4.76
C GLN A 116 13.92 -9.54 -4.16
N PRO A 117 13.27 -8.62 -4.89
CA PRO A 117 12.16 -7.83 -4.36
C PRO A 117 11.02 -8.70 -3.83
N LEU A 118 10.69 -9.76 -4.57
CA LEU A 118 9.59 -10.65 -4.21
C LEU A 118 9.89 -11.41 -2.91
N GLN A 119 11.16 -11.70 -2.66
CA GLN A 119 11.61 -12.33 -1.42
C GLN A 119 11.47 -11.37 -0.24
N LEU A 120 11.76 -10.07 -0.42
CA LEU A 120 11.48 -9.06 0.62
C LEU A 120 9.99 -8.97 0.95
N LEU A 121 9.14 -8.95 -0.09
CA LEU A 121 7.69 -8.95 0.12
C LEU A 121 7.22 -10.21 0.84
N HIS A 122 7.72 -11.38 0.42
CA HIS A 122 7.40 -12.66 1.05
C HIS A 122 7.83 -12.70 2.52
N GLN A 123 9.06 -12.29 2.85
CA GLN A 123 9.55 -12.16 4.23
C GLN A 123 8.68 -11.22 5.05
N GLN A 124 8.26 -10.10 4.48
CA GLN A 124 7.40 -9.16 5.19
C GLN A 124 6.02 -9.77 5.47
N MET A 125 5.44 -10.47 4.50
CA MET A 125 4.17 -11.15 4.70
C MET A 125 4.28 -12.22 5.79
N GLU A 126 5.38 -12.96 5.83
CA GLU A 126 5.66 -13.91 6.92
C GLU A 126 5.75 -13.23 8.29
N GLN A 127 6.45 -12.08 8.39
CA GLN A 127 6.52 -11.28 9.62
C GLN A 127 5.15 -10.79 10.09
N LEU A 128 4.24 -10.49 9.15
CA LEU A 128 2.87 -10.08 9.43
C LEU A 128 1.95 -11.27 9.79
N GLY A 129 2.52 -12.47 9.96
CA GLY A 129 1.81 -13.68 10.36
C GLY A 129 1.09 -14.39 9.22
N PHE A 130 1.36 -14.01 7.97
CA PHE A 130 0.89 -14.74 6.81
C PHE A 130 1.88 -15.86 6.49
N ALA A 131 1.55 -17.09 6.89
CA ALA A 131 2.29 -18.29 6.49
C ALA A 131 1.96 -18.64 5.03
N ILE A 132 2.46 -17.82 4.11
CA ILE A 132 2.16 -17.86 2.68
C ILE A 132 3.42 -18.31 1.94
N ASN A 133 3.30 -19.32 1.08
CA ASN A 133 4.40 -19.67 0.18
C ASN A 133 4.52 -18.65 -0.97
N GLU A 134 5.70 -18.55 -1.56
CA GLU A 134 6.00 -17.58 -2.62
C GLU A 134 5.02 -17.67 -3.82
N LEU A 135 4.58 -18.88 -4.18
CA LEU A 135 3.61 -19.10 -5.26
C LEU A 135 2.28 -18.39 -4.97
N VAL A 136 1.81 -18.43 -3.73
CA VAL A 136 0.57 -17.79 -3.30
C VAL A 136 0.74 -16.26 -3.26
N VAL A 137 1.91 -15.74 -2.90
CA VAL A 137 2.24 -14.30 -3.06
C VAL A 137 2.12 -13.89 -4.53
N LYS A 138 2.80 -14.61 -5.44
CA LYS A 138 2.75 -14.35 -6.90
C LYS A 138 1.32 -14.35 -7.44
N ARG A 139 0.49 -15.31 -7.02
CA ARG A 139 -0.91 -15.41 -7.42
C ARG A 139 -1.75 -14.25 -6.88
N GLY A 140 -1.53 -13.85 -5.63
CA GLY A 140 -2.23 -12.70 -5.05
C GLY A 140 -1.89 -11.38 -5.75
N LEU A 141 -0.62 -11.20 -6.14
CA LEU A 141 -0.17 -10.06 -6.94
C LEU A 141 -0.85 -10.06 -8.31
N ALA A 142 -0.83 -11.20 -9.02
CA ALA A 142 -1.48 -11.34 -10.33
C ALA A 142 -3.00 -11.14 -10.28
N ALA A 143 -3.66 -11.51 -9.17
CA ALA A 143 -5.09 -11.35 -8.99
C ALA A 143 -5.53 -9.92 -8.61
N GLY A 144 -4.57 -9.05 -8.27
CA GLY A 144 -4.84 -7.69 -7.78
C GLY A 144 -5.46 -7.65 -6.39
N VAL A 145 -5.10 -8.61 -5.53
CA VAL A 145 -5.66 -8.74 -4.17
C VAL A 145 -4.90 -7.87 -3.17
N TRP A 146 -3.65 -7.56 -3.47
CA TRP A 146 -2.81 -6.75 -2.60
C TRP A 146 -2.90 -5.28 -2.98
N LEU A 147 -3.02 -4.44 -1.97
CA LEU A 147 -2.72 -3.02 -2.07
C LEU A 147 -1.40 -2.78 -1.34
N LEU A 148 -0.31 -2.58 -2.08
CA LEU A 148 1.01 -2.32 -1.48
C LEU A 148 1.14 -0.84 -1.15
N LEU A 149 1.32 -0.50 0.12
CA LEU A 149 1.51 0.86 0.60
C LEU A 149 2.98 1.05 0.98
N ILE A 150 3.73 1.81 0.20
CA ILE A 150 5.18 2.01 0.35
C ILE A 150 5.47 3.31 1.11
N GLU A 151 5.94 3.18 2.35
CA GLU A 151 6.40 4.25 3.21
C GLU A 151 7.93 4.40 3.18
N GLY A 152 8.44 5.60 3.46
CA GLY A 152 9.88 5.81 3.67
C GLY A 152 10.68 5.98 2.38
N TRP A 153 10.04 6.22 1.24
CA TRP A 153 10.71 6.45 -0.05
C TRP A 153 11.75 7.57 0.03
N ASP A 154 11.41 8.67 0.69
CA ASP A 154 12.28 9.83 0.87
C ASP A 154 13.51 9.54 1.75
N GLN A 155 13.49 8.46 2.54
CA GLN A 155 14.57 8.08 3.45
C GLN A 155 15.67 7.27 2.75
N LEU A 156 15.40 6.79 1.53
CA LEU A 156 16.36 6.06 0.71
C LEU A 156 17.42 6.99 0.13
N LYS A 157 18.63 6.45 -0.05
CA LYS A 157 19.67 7.14 -0.84
C LYS A 157 19.26 7.18 -2.32
N PRO A 158 19.74 8.14 -3.13
CA PRO A 158 19.37 8.24 -4.55
C PRO A 158 19.55 6.93 -5.35
N ASN A 159 20.67 6.23 -5.16
CA ASN A 159 20.93 4.95 -5.83
C ASN A 159 19.93 3.85 -5.41
N GLU A 160 19.46 3.88 -4.15
CA GLU A 160 18.46 2.94 -3.66
C GLU A 160 17.07 3.28 -4.18
N GLN A 161 16.72 4.58 -4.29
CA GLN A 161 15.48 5.02 -4.92
C GLN A 161 15.39 4.55 -6.37
N GLN A 162 16.47 4.68 -7.14
CA GLN A 162 16.53 4.17 -8.51
C GLN A 162 16.34 2.64 -8.57
N ARG A 163 17.01 1.90 -7.68
CA ARG A 163 16.85 0.44 -7.58
C ARG A 163 15.41 0.04 -7.24
N TRP A 164 14.81 0.71 -6.26
CA TRP A 164 13.42 0.50 -5.88
C TRP A 164 12.45 0.85 -7.01
N SER A 165 12.71 1.95 -7.72
CA SER A 165 11.90 2.38 -8.87
C SER A 165 11.93 1.34 -9.98
N ALA A 166 13.12 0.82 -10.31
CA ALA A 166 13.27 -0.28 -11.28
C ALA A 166 12.52 -1.55 -10.83
N TRP A 167 12.61 -1.91 -9.55
CA TRP A 167 11.90 -3.06 -8.99
C TRP A 167 10.39 -2.94 -9.08
N ILE A 168 9.85 -1.77 -8.72
CA ILE A 168 8.43 -1.48 -8.83
C ILE A 168 8.00 -1.53 -10.29
N GLY A 169 8.79 -0.95 -11.21
CA GLY A 169 8.55 -1.04 -12.65
C GLY A 169 8.39 -2.50 -13.12
N THR A 170 9.34 -3.37 -12.76
CA THR A 170 9.27 -4.80 -13.09
C THR A 170 8.02 -5.49 -12.50
N TRP A 171 7.61 -5.13 -11.28
CA TRP A 171 6.39 -5.68 -10.68
C TRP A 171 5.13 -5.24 -11.41
N LEU A 172 5.04 -3.97 -11.78
CA LEU A 172 3.86 -3.42 -12.42
C LEU A 172 3.71 -3.91 -13.87
N GLU A 173 4.82 -4.20 -14.55
CA GLU A 173 4.84 -4.91 -15.83
C GLU A 173 4.37 -6.35 -15.68
N ARG A 174 4.93 -7.08 -14.71
CA ARG A 174 4.63 -8.50 -14.49
C ARG A 174 3.24 -8.75 -13.90
N TYR A 175 2.73 -7.81 -13.11
CA TYR A 175 1.44 -7.90 -12.41
C TYR A 175 0.59 -6.65 -12.69
N PRO A 176 -0.04 -6.54 -13.88
CA PRO A 176 -0.79 -5.34 -14.25
C PRO A 176 -1.94 -4.98 -13.30
N ALA A 177 -2.55 -5.99 -12.67
CA ALA A 177 -3.64 -5.83 -11.70
C ALA A 177 -3.17 -5.39 -10.30
N LEU A 178 -1.86 -5.29 -10.05
CA LEU A 178 -1.31 -4.87 -8.77
C LEU A 178 -1.65 -3.41 -8.50
N SER A 179 -2.20 -3.16 -7.31
CA SER A 179 -2.48 -1.82 -6.81
C SER A 179 -1.39 -1.39 -5.84
N MET A 180 -0.91 -0.16 -6.00
CA MET A 180 0.19 0.38 -5.22
C MET A 180 -0.04 1.83 -4.84
N MET A 181 0.40 2.18 -3.64
CA MET A 181 0.47 3.55 -3.15
C MET A 181 1.88 3.84 -2.68
N LEU A 182 2.42 4.99 -3.03
CA LEU A 182 3.76 5.41 -2.62
C LEU A 182 3.73 6.82 -2.04
N ALA A 183 4.54 7.09 -1.03
CA ALA A 183 4.68 8.40 -0.40
C ALA A 183 6.07 8.97 -0.68
N THR A 184 6.18 10.04 -1.47
CA THR A 184 7.47 10.66 -1.88
C THR A 184 7.36 12.17 -1.91
N SER A 185 8.42 12.91 -1.63
CA SER A 185 8.48 14.38 -1.82
C SER A 185 9.18 14.73 -3.13
N LYS A 186 9.69 13.70 -3.83
CA LYS A 186 10.47 13.77 -5.06
C LYS A 186 9.77 12.92 -6.13
N PRO A 187 8.74 13.46 -6.81
CA PRO A 187 7.99 12.70 -7.82
C PRO A 187 8.85 12.24 -8.99
N GLN A 188 9.98 12.89 -9.29
CA GLN A 188 10.90 12.46 -10.35
C GLN A 188 11.57 11.09 -10.13
N THR A 189 11.38 10.48 -8.96
CA THR A 189 12.02 9.20 -8.59
C THR A 189 11.07 8.01 -8.69
N ILE A 190 9.77 8.24 -8.90
CA ILE A 190 8.78 7.17 -9.02
C ILE A 190 8.57 6.76 -10.47
N PRO A 191 8.09 5.52 -10.73
CA PRO A 191 7.73 5.11 -12.08
C PRO A 191 6.58 5.95 -12.66
N ASP A 192 6.62 6.23 -13.97
CA ASP A 192 5.62 7.05 -14.69
C ASP A 192 4.19 6.47 -14.67
N GLN A 193 4.06 5.22 -14.25
CA GLN A 193 2.79 4.49 -14.16
C GLN A 193 1.94 4.89 -12.94
N PHE A 194 2.45 5.80 -12.10
CA PHE A 194 1.76 6.31 -10.91
C PHE A 194 1.12 7.66 -11.22
N ALA A 195 -0.18 7.78 -10.92
CA ALA A 195 -0.83 9.09 -10.88
C ALA A 195 -0.31 9.87 -9.66
N LEU A 196 -0.01 11.15 -9.84
CA LEU A 196 0.45 12.02 -8.76
C LEU A 196 -0.73 12.66 -8.04
N TRP A 197 -0.75 12.56 -6.72
CA TRP A 197 -1.81 13.09 -5.85
C TRP A 197 -1.22 13.91 -4.71
N HIS A 198 -1.91 14.99 -4.37
CA HIS A 198 -1.55 15.88 -3.27
C HIS A 198 -2.73 16.01 -2.30
N SER A 199 -2.49 16.27 -1.02
CA SER A 199 -3.58 16.47 -0.06
C SER A 199 -4.21 17.83 -0.31
N VAL A 200 -5.52 17.90 -0.11
CA VAL A 200 -6.24 19.16 -0.14
C VAL A 200 -6.08 19.74 1.26
N GLN A 201 -5.21 20.74 1.40
CA GLN A 201 -5.14 21.51 2.62
C GLN A 201 -6.50 22.14 2.88
N TRP A 202 -7.07 21.87 4.05
CA TRP A 202 -8.23 22.60 4.53
C TRP A 202 -7.79 24.06 4.66
N ARG A 203 -8.10 24.88 3.65
CA ARG A 203 -8.07 26.34 3.80
C ARG A 203 -9.13 26.68 4.85
N GLY A 204 -8.68 26.83 6.09
CA GLY A 204 -9.43 27.55 7.11
C GLY A 204 -9.51 29.02 6.76
#